data_AF-A0A662JHE4-F1
#
_entry.id   AF-A0A662JHE4-F1
#
_cell.length_a   1.000
_cell.length_b   1.000
_cell.length_c   1.000
_cell.angle_alpha   90.00
_cell.angle_beta   90.00
_cell.angle_gamma   90.00
#
_symmetry.space_group_name_H-M   'P 1'
#
loop_
_entity.id
_entity.type
_entity.pdbx_description
1 polymer ?
#
loop_
_entity_poly.entity_id
_entity_poly.type
_entity_poly.pdbx_seq_one_letter_code
_entity_poly.pdbx_strand_id
1 'polypeptide(L)'
;SRDPKDYDVYLDAIDEVNPPFNIDVIVIRPGQELREELIRGVLGAFNILYGSGEYILEYAKKLGDPTFEEARAALRAAKDYLELALRTSDVLLRDRHFREAFDSLFHAARIAAMTYLSTEVARWGLLKRMLPEPYNKQFREFIDVLHIKYFYNGKYPRDRTEEEFNRWYRKVEEFINSLEREIKKK
;
A
#
# COMPACT_ATOMS: atom_id res chain seq x y z
N SER A 1 -13.61 19.07 26.87
CA SER A 1 -13.12 19.80 25.69
C SER A 1 -13.26 18.90 24.46
N ARG A 2 -13.49 19.46 23.26
CA ARG A 2 -13.40 18.71 21.98
C ARG A 2 -12.01 18.78 21.36
N ASP A 3 -11.11 19.54 21.98
CA ASP A 3 -9.74 19.66 21.52
C ASP A 3 -8.93 18.44 22.02
N PRO A 4 -8.06 17.89 21.15
CA PRO A 4 -7.17 16.82 21.56
C PRO A 4 -6.26 17.26 22.70
N LYS A 5 -5.84 16.30 23.54
CA LYS A 5 -4.77 16.54 24.51
C LYS A 5 -3.43 16.69 23.78
N ASP A 6 -2.41 17.08 24.51
CA ASP A 6 -1.03 17.01 24.01
C ASP A 6 -0.70 15.57 23.58
N TYR A 7 0.05 15.44 22.50
CA TYR A 7 0.36 14.15 21.87
C TYR A 7 0.99 13.17 22.85
N ASP A 8 1.89 13.66 23.71
CA ASP A 8 2.62 12.86 24.69
C ASP A 8 1.69 12.15 25.69
N VAL A 9 0.54 12.74 26.01
CA VAL A 9 -0.44 12.10 26.92
C VAL A 9 -0.98 10.79 26.32
N TYR A 10 -1.04 10.68 24.99
CA TYR A 10 -1.47 9.46 24.32
C TYR A 10 -0.34 8.42 24.26
N LEU A 11 0.91 8.86 24.15
CA LEU A 11 2.09 7.99 24.21
C LEU A 11 2.27 7.41 25.62
N ASP A 12 2.19 8.25 26.64
CA ASP A 12 2.26 7.84 28.05
C ASP A 12 1.22 6.77 28.39
N ALA A 13 0.00 6.91 27.85
CA ALA A 13 -1.07 5.92 28.05
C ALA A 13 -0.76 4.56 27.37
N ILE A 14 -0.03 4.57 26.25
CA ILE A 14 0.40 3.33 25.59
C ILE A 14 1.53 2.67 26.37
N ASP A 15 2.49 3.47 26.85
CA ASP A 15 3.59 2.99 27.67
C ASP A 15 3.08 2.38 28.99
N GLU A 16 2.04 2.96 29.60
CA GLU A 16 1.40 2.42 30.81
C GLU A 16 0.74 1.05 30.54
N VAL A 17 0.04 0.91 29.42
CA VAL A 17 -0.63 -0.35 29.03
C VAL A 17 0.37 -1.40 28.54
N ASN A 18 1.54 -0.97 28.04
CA ASN A 18 2.63 -1.79 27.50
C ASN A 18 2.14 -2.97 26.65
N PRO A 19 1.44 -2.69 25.53
CA PRO A 19 0.90 -3.73 24.67
C PRO A 19 2.03 -4.59 24.07
N PRO A 20 1.78 -5.88 23.77
CA PRO A 20 2.80 -6.79 23.24
C PRO A 20 3.16 -6.53 21.76
N PHE A 21 2.75 -5.38 21.21
CA PHE A 21 2.99 -4.96 19.84
C PHE A 21 3.10 -3.43 19.78
N ASN A 22 3.87 -2.93 18.81
CA ASN A 22 4.03 -1.49 18.60
C ASN A 22 2.73 -0.86 18.10
N ILE A 23 2.43 0.36 18.56
CA ILE A 23 1.24 1.13 18.19
C ILE A 23 1.68 2.48 17.61
N ASP A 24 1.18 2.80 16.41
CA ASP A 24 1.26 4.15 15.85
C ASP A 24 0.05 4.98 16.32
N VAL A 25 0.29 6.19 16.83
CA VAL A 25 -0.77 7.09 17.31
C VAL A 25 -1.01 8.22 16.33
N ILE A 26 -2.26 8.34 15.89
CA ILE A 26 -2.75 9.48 15.10
C ILE A 26 -3.81 10.20 15.93
N VAL A 27 -3.53 11.45 16.33
CA VAL A 27 -4.44 12.29 17.10
C VAL A 27 -5.10 13.30 16.15
N ILE A 28 -6.44 13.30 16.12
CA ILE A 28 -7.21 14.08 15.16
C ILE A 28 -8.31 14.83 15.90
N ARG A 29 -8.44 16.14 15.64
CA ARG A 29 -9.57 16.92 16.14
C ARG A 29 -10.83 16.60 15.33
N PRO A 30 -12.01 16.45 15.94
CA PRO A 30 -13.25 16.30 15.19
C PRO A 30 -13.45 17.42 14.17
N GLY A 31 -13.60 17.07 12.89
CA GLY A 31 -13.76 18.01 11.76
C GLY A 31 -12.45 18.48 11.11
N GLN A 32 -11.29 18.05 11.61
CA GLN A 32 -10.00 18.26 10.96
C GLN A 32 -9.85 17.40 9.70
N GLU A 33 -9.56 18.04 8.56
CA GLU A 33 -9.22 17.34 7.33
C GLU A 33 -7.88 16.60 7.44
N LEU A 34 -7.87 15.36 6.97
CA LEU A 34 -6.68 14.52 6.90
C LEU A 34 -6.20 14.44 5.46
N ARG A 35 -4.89 14.30 5.29
CA ARG A 35 -4.29 14.03 3.98
C ARG A 35 -4.80 12.69 3.44
N GLU A 36 -5.18 12.68 2.17
CA GLU A 36 -5.78 11.53 1.50
C GLU A 36 -4.88 10.30 1.55
N GLU A 37 -3.57 10.49 1.34
CA GLU A 37 -2.58 9.43 1.32
C GLU A 37 -2.44 8.77 2.70
N LEU A 38 -2.53 9.56 3.77
CA LEU A 38 -2.52 9.05 5.14
C LEU A 38 -3.73 8.15 5.40
N ILE A 39 -4.93 8.59 5.00
CA ILE A 39 -6.16 7.81 5.15
C ILE A 39 -6.06 6.50 4.36
N ARG A 40 -5.63 6.55 3.10
CA ARG A 40 -5.46 5.35 2.25
C ARG A 40 -4.42 4.39 2.83
N GLY A 41 -3.35 4.90 3.45
CA GLY A 41 -2.36 4.10 4.18
C GLY A 41 -2.95 3.38 5.40
N VAL A 42 -3.69 4.11 6.24
CA VAL A 42 -4.35 3.56 7.45
C VAL A 42 -5.41 2.51 7.09
N LEU A 43 -6.24 2.77 6.07
CA LEU A 43 -7.19 1.78 5.53
C LEU A 43 -6.47 0.58 4.91
N GLY A 44 -5.26 0.75 4.36
CA GLY A 44 -4.45 -0.36 3.89
C GLY A 44 -4.00 -1.30 5.01
N ALA A 45 -3.67 -0.73 6.17
CA ALA A 45 -3.15 -1.45 7.34
C ALA A 45 -4.26 -2.08 8.21
N PHE A 46 -5.46 -1.48 8.25
CA PHE A 46 -6.69 -1.95 8.93
C PHE A 46 -6.55 -2.49 10.37
N ASN A 47 -5.53 -2.06 11.13
CA ASN A 47 -5.45 -2.34 12.56
C ASN A 47 -5.85 -1.08 13.35
N ILE A 48 -7.15 -0.81 13.45
CA ILE A 48 -7.68 0.15 14.43
C ILE A 48 -7.75 -0.58 15.76
N LEU A 49 -6.81 -0.29 16.65
CA LEU A 49 -6.70 -0.94 17.96
C LEU A 49 -7.65 -0.32 19.00
N TYR A 50 -7.98 0.96 18.84
CA TYR A 50 -8.88 1.68 19.73
C TYR A 50 -9.61 2.83 18.99
N GLY A 51 -10.87 3.13 19.38
CA GLY A 51 -11.76 4.08 18.70
C GLY A 51 -12.74 3.42 17.71
N SER A 52 -13.83 4.12 17.34
CA SER A 52 -14.87 3.56 16.46
C SER A 52 -14.44 3.44 15.00
N GLY A 53 -13.37 4.14 14.59
CA GLY A 53 -12.94 4.23 13.20
C GLY A 53 -13.91 4.96 12.27
N GLU A 54 -15.07 5.41 12.76
CA GLU A 54 -16.11 6.07 11.96
C GLU A 54 -15.58 7.32 11.27
N TYR A 55 -14.72 8.09 11.93
CA TYR A 55 -14.11 9.29 11.34
C TYR A 55 -13.21 8.98 10.14
N ILE A 56 -12.39 7.92 10.26
CA ILE A 56 -11.53 7.46 9.17
C ILE A 56 -12.39 6.91 8.02
N LEU A 57 -13.47 6.19 8.33
CA LEU A 57 -14.43 5.68 7.36
C LEU A 57 -15.24 6.78 6.67
N GLU A 58 -15.63 7.84 7.38
CA GLU A 58 -16.33 8.98 6.81
C GLU A 58 -15.42 9.76 5.86
N TYR A 59 -14.15 9.93 6.23
CA TYR A 59 -13.16 10.54 5.34
C TYR A 59 -12.83 9.65 4.15
N ALA A 60 -12.70 8.33 4.34
CA ALA A 60 -12.50 7.37 3.27
C ALA A 60 -13.55 7.57 2.15
N LYS A 61 -14.83 7.67 2.54
CA LYS A 61 -15.97 7.90 1.65
C LYS A 61 -15.90 9.19 0.83
N LYS A 62 -15.09 10.16 1.27
CA LYS A 62 -14.89 11.45 0.59
C LYS A 62 -13.73 11.40 -0.42
N LEU A 63 -12.82 10.43 -0.32
CA LEU A 63 -11.63 10.31 -1.16
C LEU A 63 -11.93 9.88 -2.60
N GLY A 64 -13.16 9.40 -2.85
CA GLY A 64 -13.52 8.78 -4.12
C GLY A 64 -12.68 7.53 -4.42
N ASP A 65 -13.03 6.90 -5.55
CA ASP A 65 -12.30 5.74 -6.03
C ASP A 65 -10.87 6.15 -6.44
N PRO A 66 -9.85 5.36 -6.07
CA PRO A 66 -8.53 5.57 -6.62
C PRO A 66 -8.53 5.41 -8.15
N THR A 67 -7.54 5.97 -8.83
CA THR A 67 -7.48 6.00 -10.30
C THR A 67 -6.36 5.13 -10.87
N PHE A 68 -6.49 4.77 -12.15
CA PHE A 68 -5.40 4.11 -12.87
C PHE A 68 -4.16 5.00 -13.02
N GLU A 69 -4.31 6.33 -13.00
CA GLU A 69 -3.17 7.24 -13.01
C GLU A 69 -2.38 7.21 -11.70
N GLU A 70 -3.04 7.07 -10.56
CA GLU A 70 -2.37 6.81 -9.28
C GLU A 70 -1.63 5.46 -9.30
N ALA A 71 -2.22 4.42 -9.90
CA ALA A 71 -1.54 3.14 -10.08
C ALA A 71 -0.29 3.27 -10.96
N ARG A 72 -0.36 4.07 -12.04
CA ARG A 72 0.80 4.37 -12.90
C ARG A 72 1.84 5.23 -12.18
N ALA A 73 1.43 6.12 -11.27
CA ALA A 73 2.36 6.87 -10.44
C ALA A 73 3.16 5.95 -9.51
N ALA A 74 2.50 4.96 -8.89
CA ALA A 74 3.18 3.95 -8.08
C ALA A 74 4.14 3.06 -8.90
N LEU A 75 3.79 2.73 -10.16
CA LEU A 75 4.72 2.06 -11.09
C LEU A 75 5.97 2.90 -11.38
N ARG A 76 5.82 4.22 -11.56
CA ARG A 76 6.97 5.12 -11.74
C ARG A 76 7.83 5.18 -10.49
N ALA A 77 7.23 5.31 -9.30
CA ALA A 77 7.93 5.27 -8.03
C ALA A 77 8.74 3.98 -7.84
N ALA A 78 8.23 2.83 -8.31
CA ALA A 78 8.98 1.57 -8.28
C ALA A 78 10.30 1.64 -9.06
N LYS A 79 10.31 2.33 -10.22
CA LYS A 79 11.54 2.57 -10.99
C LYS A 79 12.48 3.51 -10.26
N ASP A 80 11.95 4.58 -9.65
CA ASP A 80 12.77 5.51 -8.88
C ASP A 80 13.50 4.79 -7.73
N TYR A 81 12.81 3.89 -7.02
CA TYR A 81 13.44 3.06 -6.00
C TYR A 81 14.51 2.10 -6.55
N LEU A 82 14.27 1.49 -7.72
CA LEU A 82 15.29 0.67 -8.38
C LEU A 82 16.54 1.53 -8.68
N GLU A 83 16.36 2.71 -9.25
CA GLU A 83 17.48 3.60 -9.57
C GLU A 83 18.26 4.02 -8.32
N LEU A 84 17.56 4.34 -7.22
CA LEU A 84 18.19 4.63 -5.93
C LEU A 84 19.02 3.44 -5.43
N ALA A 85 18.50 2.21 -5.55
CA ALA A 85 19.20 1.00 -5.16
C ALA A 85 20.49 0.80 -5.98
N LEU A 86 20.43 1.05 -7.29
CA LEU A 86 21.57 0.87 -8.19
C LEU A 86 22.68 1.92 -7.99
N ARG A 87 22.31 3.14 -7.55
CA ARG A 87 23.27 4.24 -7.36
C ARG A 87 23.98 4.23 -6.01
N THR A 88 23.36 3.68 -4.98
CA THR A 88 23.95 3.69 -3.63
C THR A 88 25.03 2.61 -3.47
N SER A 89 26.12 2.93 -2.76
CA SER A 89 27.15 1.97 -2.34
C SER A 89 26.89 1.34 -0.97
N ASP A 90 25.97 1.91 -0.18
CA ASP A 90 25.57 1.38 1.11
C ASP A 90 24.69 0.13 0.92
N VAL A 91 25.15 -1.00 1.46
CA VAL A 91 24.52 -2.31 1.28
C VAL A 91 23.15 -2.41 1.97
N LEU A 92 22.99 -1.79 3.14
CA LEU A 92 21.72 -1.81 3.88
C LEU A 92 20.70 -0.91 3.18
N LEU A 93 21.13 0.27 2.76
CA LEU A 93 20.29 1.19 2.02
C LEU A 93 19.89 0.61 0.65
N ARG A 94 20.83 -0.07 -0.03
CA ARG A 94 20.57 -0.78 -1.28
C ARG A 94 19.49 -1.85 -1.11
N ASP A 95 19.61 -2.69 -0.09
CA ASP A 95 18.61 -3.73 0.20
C ASP A 95 17.24 -3.11 0.46
N ARG A 96 17.19 -2.03 1.26
CA ARG A 96 15.95 -1.30 1.51
C ARG A 96 15.32 -0.80 0.21
N HIS A 97 16.08 -0.11 -0.64
CA HIS A 97 15.57 0.39 -1.91
C HIS A 97 15.09 -0.71 -2.86
N PHE A 98 15.78 -1.84 -2.97
CA PHE A 98 15.27 -2.96 -3.77
C PHE A 98 13.95 -3.51 -3.24
N ARG A 99 13.82 -3.63 -1.92
CA ARG A 99 12.57 -4.09 -1.29
C ARG A 99 11.43 -3.10 -1.55
N GLU A 100 11.67 -1.80 -1.39
CA GLU A 100 10.69 -0.74 -1.70
C GLU A 100 10.31 -0.71 -3.19
N ALA A 101 11.24 -1.00 -4.09
CA ALA A 101 10.97 -1.09 -5.52
C ALA A 101 9.95 -2.21 -5.83
N PHE A 102 10.15 -3.41 -5.27
CA PHE A 102 9.18 -4.50 -5.43
C PHE A 102 7.86 -4.23 -4.73
N ASP A 103 7.87 -3.61 -3.55
CA ASP A 103 6.63 -3.26 -2.85
C ASP A 103 5.81 -2.22 -3.61
N SER A 104 6.48 -1.25 -4.23
CA SER A 104 5.83 -0.24 -5.06
C SER A 104 5.15 -0.85 -6.29
N LEU A 105 5.70 -1.93 -6.87
CA LEU A 105 5.01 -2.71 -7.91
C LEU A 105 3.73 -3.35 -7.38
N PHE A 106 3.76 -3.94 -6.18
CA PHE A 106 2.56 -4.48 -5.53
C PHE A 106 1.54 -3.38 -5.24
N HIS A 107 1.99 -2.24 -4.73
CA HIS A 107 1.15 -1.09 -4.42
C HIS A 107 0.42 -0.59 -5.67
N ALA A 108 1.11 -0.49 -6.81
CA ALA A 108 0.51 -0.15 -8.10
C ALA A 108 -0.59 -1.14 -8.50
N ALA A 109 -0.34 -2.44 -8.37
CA ALA A 109 -1.34 -3.47 -8.65
C ALA A 109 -2.56 -3.36 -7.69
N ARG A 110 -2.32 -3.03 -6.41
CA ARG A 110 -3.38 -2.85 -5.41
C ARG A 110 -4.28 -1.68 -5.75
N ILE A 111 -3.71 -0.52 -6.08
CA ILE A 111 -4.48 0.67 -6.50
C ILE A 111 -5.34 0.33 -7.72
N ALA A 112 -4.76 -0.30 -8.75
CA ALA A 112 -5.52 -0.67 -9.94
C ALA A 112 -6.65 -1.67 -9.66
N ALA A 113 -6.45 -2.62 -8.74
CA ALA A 113 -7.51 -3.52 -8.31
C ALA A 113 -8.63 -2.77 -7.57
N MET A 114 -8.29 -1.79 -6.74
CA MET A 114 -9.26 -0.93 -6.06
C MET A 114 -10.06 -0.10 -7.07
N THR A 115 -9.38 0.53 -8.04
CA THR A 115 -10.00 1.29 -9.13
C THR A 115 -10.96 0.41 -9.93
N TYR A 116 -10.53 -0.80 -10.30
CA TYR A 116 -11.36 -1.72 -11.07
C TYR A 116 -12.64 -2.16 -10.36
N LEU A 117 -12.56 -2.31 -9.04
CA LEU A 117 -13.68 -2.74 -8.21
C LEU A 117 -14.53 -1.57 -7.71
N SER A 118 -14.17 -0.31 -8.03
CA SER A 118 -14.77 0.89 -7.46
C SER A 118 -14.92 0.79 -5.95
N THR A 119 -13.79 0.55 -5.27
CA THR A 119 -13.78 0.32 -3.83
C THR A 119 -12.66 1.06 -3.13
N GLU A 120 -13.01 1.63 -1.98
CA GLU A 120 -12.07 2.21 -1.01
C GLU A 120 -11.43 1.13 -0.12
N VAL A 121 -11.88 -0.13 -0.21
CA VAL A 121 -11.33 -1.21 0.62
C VAL A 121 -9.94 -1.61 0.15
N ALA A 122 -8.92 -1.11 0.81
CA ALA A 122 -7.51 -1.41 0.49
C ALA A 122 -7.01 -2.78 0.97
N ARG A 123 -7.84 -3.56 1.69
CA ARG A 123 -7.43 -4.88 2.20
C ARG A 123 -7.24 -5.86 1.04
N TRP A 124 -5.99 -6.06 0.66
CA TRP A 124 -5.51 -7.01 -0.36
C TRP A 124 -6.16 -8.41 -0.28
N GLY A 125 -6.37 -8.96 0.92
CA GLY A 125 -7.09 -10.24 1.09
C GLY A 125 -8.56 -10.21 0.65
N LEU A 126 -9.25 -9.06 0.79
CA LEU A 126 -10.61 -8.86 0.29
C LEU A 126 -10.62 -8.55 -1.21
N LEU A 127 -9.74 -7.66 -1.67
CA LEU A 127 -9.55 -7.35 -3.10
C LEU A 127 -9.34 -8.63 -3.91
N LYS A 128 -8.47 -9.53 -3.44
CA LYS A 128 -8.25 -10.86 -4.03
C LYS A 128 -9.52 -11.69 -4.21
N ARG A 129 -10.48 -11.61 -3.28
CA ARG A 129 -11.75 -12.36 -3.33
C ARG A 129 -12.78 -11.72 -4.25
N MET A 130 -12.73 -10.40 -4.39
CA MET A 130 -13.66 -9.62 -5.21
C MET A 130 -13.26 -9.57 -6.68
N LEU A 131 -11.97 -9.63 -6.99
CA LEU A 131 -11.50 -9.68 -8.37
C LEU A 131 -12.03 -10.92 -9.09
N PRO A 132 -12.52 -10.81 -10.34
CA PRO A 132 -12.86 -11.97 -11.15
C PRO A 132 -11.60 -12.66 -11.69
N GLU A 133 -11.74 -13.90 -12.16
CA GLU A 133 -10.70 -14.55 -12.96
C GLU A 133 -10.53 -13.82 -14.30
N PRO A 134 -9.29 -13.70 -14.84
CA PRO A 134 -8.03 -14.23 -14.31
C PRO A 134 -7.32 -13.30 -13.30
N TYR A 135 -7.91 -12.13 -13.00
CA TYR A 135 -7.25 -11.07 -12.24
C TYR A 135 -7.00 -11.42 -10.78
N ASN A 136 -7.88 -12.17 -10.13
CA ASN A 136 -7.66 -12.66 -8.76
C ASN A 136 -6.40 -13.54 -8.63
N LYS A 137 -6.10 -14.38 -9.63
CA LYS A 137 -4.95 -15.28 -9.65
C LYS A 137 -3.66 -14.49 -9.86
N GLN A 138 -3.66 -13.53 -10.78
CA GLN A 138 -2.54 -12.62 -10.99
C GLN A 138 -2.27 -11.78 -9.73
N PHE A 139 -3.34 -11.22 -9.14
CA PHE A 139 -3.23 -10.43 -7.92
C PHE A 139 -2.66 -11.23 -6.76
N ARG A 140 -3.07 -12.50 -6.60
CA ARG A 140 -2.48 -13.41 -5.61
C ARG A 140 -0.98 -13.63 -5.82
N GLU A 141 -0.53 -13.74 -7.07
CA GLU A 141 0.90 -13.85 -7.38
C GLU A 141 1.68 -12.61 -6.89
N PHE A 142 1.11 -11.41 -7.09
CA PHE A 142 1.71 -10.15 -6.63
C PHE A 142 1.79 -10.07 -5.10
N ILE A 143 0.72 -10.46 -4.41
CA ILE A 143 0.67 -10.59 -2.95
C ILE A 143 1.82 -11.49 -2.45
N ASP A 144 1.87 -12.73 -2.96
CA ASP A 144 2.74 -13.77 -2.42
C ASP A 144 4.21 -13.49 -2.73
N VAL A 145 4.51 -12.95 -3.91
CA VAL A 145 5.90 -12.74 -4.35
C VAL A 145 6.40 -11.33 -4.02
N LEU A 146 5.72 -10.28 -4.49
CA LEU A 146 6.23 -8.91 -4.39
C LEU A 146 6.17 -8.41 -2.94
N HIS A 147 5.02 -8.56 -2.28
CA HIS A 147 4.81 -8.05 -0.93
C HIS A 147 5.36 -8.99 0.14
N ILE A 148 5.02 -10.28 0.11
CA ILE A 148 5.45 -11.22 1.15
C ILE A 148 6.89 -11.68 0.94
N LYS A 149 7.20 -12.32 -0.20
CA LYS A 149 8.51 -12.95 -0.39
C LYS A 149 9.63 -11.92 -0.56
N TYR A 150 9.44 -10.89 -1.37
CA TYR A 150 10.49 -9.93 -1.71
C TYR A 150 10.54 -8.78 -0.72
N PHE A 151 9.43 -8.08 -0.48
CA PHE A 151 9.41 -6.96 0.46
C PHE A 151 9.54 -7.41 1.91
N TYR A 152 8.64 -8.21 2.47
CA TYR A 152 8.76 -8.58 3.90
C TYR A 152 9.94 -9.49 4.20
N ASN A 153 10.12 -10.55 3.42
CA ASN A 153 11.15 -11.55 3.73
C ASN A 153 12.53 -11.25 3.11
N GLY A 154 12.66 -10.25 2.24
CA GLY A 154 13.92 -9.90 1.59
C GLY A 154 14.46 -10.99 0.65
N LYS A 155 13.63 -11.94 0.23
CA LYS A 155 14.02 -13.12 -0.58
C LYS A 155 13.88 -12.88 -2.09
N TYR A 156 14.33 -11.72 -2.56
CA TYR A 156 14.43 -11.42 -3.99
C TYR A 156 15.74 -11.97 -4.60
N PRO A 157 15.80 -12.25 -5.91
CA PRO A 157 17.01 -12.75 -6.57
C PRO A 157 18.10 -11.67 -6.60
N ARG A 158 19.07 -11.74 -5.69
CA ARG A 158 20.14 -10.72 -5.53
C ARG A 158 21.12 -10.69 -6.70
N ASP A 159 21.32 -11.82 -7.36
CA ASP A 159 22.21 -12.03 -8.51
C ASP A 159 21.66 -11.44 -9.82
N ARG A 160 20.33 -11.28 -9.91
CA ARG A 160 19.63 -10.83 -11.13
C ARG A 160 18.46 -9.91 -10.81
N THR A 161 18.65 -9.02 -9.83
CA THR A 161 17.57 -8.19 -9.27
C THR A 161 16.90 -7.31 -10.30
N GLU A 162 17.69 -6.68 -11.19
CA GLU A 162 17.17 -5.80 -12.24
C GLU A 162 16.34 -6.57 -13.29
N GLU A 163 16.81 -7.74 -13.73
CA GLU A 163 16.07 -8.59 -14.66
C GLU A 163 14.73 -9.05 -14.06
N GLU A 164 14.74 -9.49 -12.80
CA GLU A 164 13.54 -9.90 -12.08
C GLU A 164 12.58 -8.71 -11.87
N PHE A 165 13.11 -7.53 -11.51
CA PHE A 165 12.31 -6.31 -11.42
C PHE A 165 11.63 -5.99 -12.74
N ASN A 166 12.36 -5.96 -13.86
CA ASN A 166 11.83 -5.65 -15.18
C ASN A 166 10.77 -6.66 -15.65
N ARG A 167 10.89 -7.92 -15.22
CA ARG A 167 9.87 -8.94 -15.45
C ARG A 167 8.58 -8.64 -14.68
N TRP A 168 8.69 -8.33 -13.38
CA TRP A 168 7.51 -7.99 -12.56
C TRP A 168 6.88 -6.66 -12.95
N TYR A 169 7.69 -5.66 -13.29
CA TYR A 169 7.22 -4.37 -13.80
C TYR A 169 6.27 -4.58 -14.99
N ARG A 170 6.71 -5.35 -15.99
CA ARG A 170 5.88 -5.66 -17.18
C ARG A 170 4.59 -6.40 -16.82
N LYS A 171 4.67 -7.41 -15.94
CA LYS A 171 3.48 -8.13 -15.48
C LYS A 171 2.46 -7.22 -14.79
N VAL A 172 2.92 -6.32 -13.92
CA VAL A 172 2.03 -5.37 -13.22
C VAL A 172 1.48 -4.33 -14.20
N GLU A 173 2.29 -3.81 -15.11
CA GLU A 173 1.84 -2.89 -16.15
C GLU A 173 0.76 -3.51 -17.04
N GLU A 174 0.95 -4.76 -17.47
CA GLU A 174 -0.05 -5.54 -18.22
C GLU A 174 -1.35 -5.75 -17.43
N PHE A 175 -1.24 -6.04 -16.13
CA PHE A 175 -2.39 -6.16 -15.23
C PHE A 175 -3.19 -4.85 -15.18
N ILE A 176 -2.53 -3.72 -14.93
CA ILE A 176 -3.15 -2.39 -14.88
C ILE A 176 -3.85 -2.07 -16.21
N ASN A 177 -3.14 -2.24 -17.32
CA ASN A 177 -3.66 -1.97 -18.66
C ASN A 177 -4.86 -2.87 -19.01
N SER A 178 -4.91 -4.10 -18.48
CA SER A 178 -6.02 -5.03 -18.73
C SER A 178 -7.26 -4.64 -17.93
N LEU A 179 -7.10 -4.32 -16.64
CA LEU A 179 -8.19 -3.82 -15.80
C LEU A 179 -8.80 -2.53 -16.35
N GLU A 180 -7.96 -1.59 -16.79
CA GLU A 180 -8.42 -0.32 -17.36
C GLU A 180 -9.22 -0.53 -18.66
N ARG A 181 -8.74 -1.43 -19.54
CA ARG A 181 -9.46 -1.79 -20.76
C ARG A 181 -10.79 -2.45 -20.48
N GLU A 182 -10.89 -3.31 -19.47
CA GLU A 182 -12.16 -3.94 -19.10
C GLU A 182 -13.18 -2.94 -18.55
N ILE A 183 -12.76 -1.91 -17.83
CA ILE A 183 -13.68 -0.82 -17.44
C ILE A 183 -14.20 -0.08 -18.66
N LYS A 184 -13.32 0.26 -19.62
CA LYS A 184 -13.72 1.00 -20.84
C LYS A 184 -14.67 0.23 -21.76
N LYS A 185 -14.79 -1.09 -21.59
CA LYS A 185 -15.73 -1.94 -22.35
C LYS A 185 -17.09 -2.08 -21.68
N LYS A 186 -17.20 -1.77 -20.39
CA LYS A 186 -18.47 -1.76 -19.64
C LYS A 186 -19.21 -0.46 -19.89
#